data_AF-A0A1Y3ND93-F1
#
_entry.id   AF-A0A1Y3ND93-F1
#
_cell.length_a   1.000
_cell.length_b   1.000
_cell.length_c   1.000
_cell.angle_alpha   90.00
_cell.angle_beta   90.00
_cell.angle_gamma   90.00
#
_symmetry.space_group_name_H-M   'P 1'
#
loop_
_entity.id
_entity.type
_entity.pdbx_description
1 polymer ?
#
loop_
_entity_poly.entity_id
_entity_poly.type
_entity_poly.pdbx_seq_one_letter_code
_entity_poly.pdbx_strand_id
1 'polypeptide(L)'
;VADIFGRGPVMLFVLGIFLVSSVVCGASKSFLMIVISRAFQGIGGGSLISMSNIICSDIVSIKQRGTYLGLLNSVFSLALGIGPLVGGIFNDILSYVLYKYKTIKIKKYSFHNKK
;
A
#
# COMPACT_ATOMS: atom_id res chain seq x y z
N VAL A 1 -14.37 11.66 17.38
CA VAL A 1 -15.14 11.24 16.17
C VAL A 1 -15.53 9.78 16.26
N ALA A 2 -14.56 8.86 16.42
CA ALA A 2 -14.83 7.42 16.60
C ALA A 2 -15.81 7.12 17.77
N ASP A 3 -15.66 7.81 18.89
CA ASP A 3 -16.53 7.60 20.07
C ASP A 3 -17.93 8.21 19.92
N ILE A 4 -18.12 9.14 18.97
CA ILE A 4 -19.38 9.87 18.77
C ILE A 4 -20.23 9.20 17.69
N PHE A 5 -19.60 8.72 16.60
CA PHE A 5 -20.28 8.14 15.43
C PHE A 5 -20.32 6.62 15.43
N GLY A 6 -19.72 5.97 16.44
CA GLY A 6 -19.56 4.53 16.49
C GLY A 6 -18.34 4.04 15.73
N ARG A 7 -17.75 2.94 16.22
CA ARG A 7 -16.44 2.43 15.77
C ARG A 7 -16.50 1.82 14.38
N GLY A 8 -17.60 1.13 14.05
CA GLY A 8 -17.81 0.46 12.76
C GLY A 8 -17.93 1.40 11.56
N PRO A 9 -18.85 2.39 11.58
CA PRO A 9 -19.05 3.31 10.45
C PRO A 9 -17.81 4.15 10.14
N VAL A 10 -17.10 4.61 11.17
CA VAL A 10 -15.89 5.41 11.01
C VAL A 10 -14.75 4.58 10.42
N MET A 11 -14.61 3.30 10.80
CA MET A 11 -13.62 2.40 10.19
C MET A 11 -13.88 2.23 8.68
N LEU A 12 -15.14 2.02 8.28
CA LEU A 12 -15.52 1.89 6.87
C LEU A 12 -15.28 3.19 6.08
N PHE A 13 -15.57 4.35 6.68
CA PHE A 13 -15.35 5.65 6.05
C PHE A 13 -13.86 5.91 5.78
N VAL A 14 -13.02 5.69 6.78
CA VAL A 14 -11.56 5.87 6.64
C VAL A 14 -10.98 4.87 5.64
N LEU A 15 -11.44 3.61 5.67
CA LEU A 15 -11.06 2.61 4.68
C LEU A 15 -11.46 3.04 3.26
N GLY A 16 -12.65 3.61 3.09
CA GLY A 16 -13.11 4.18 1.82
C GLY A 16 -12.17 5.27 1.31
N ILE A 17 -11.78 6.23 2.16
CA ILE A 17 -10.82 7.28 1.80
C ILE A 17 -9.46 6.69 1.39
N PHE A 18 -8.99 5.69 2.13
CA PHE A 18 -7.72 5.03 1.84
C PHE A 18 -7.73 4.33 0.48
N LEU A 19 -8.82 3.60 0.17
CA LEU A 19 -9.00 2.91 -1.11
C LEU A 19 -9.09 3.89 -2.28
N VAL A 20 -9.93 4.92 -2.16
CA VAL A 20 -10.09 5.94 -3.19
C VAL A 20 -8.75 6.63 -3.47
N SER A 21 -8.01 7.02 -2.43
CA SER A 21 -6.70 7.65 -2.58
C SER A 21 -5.67 6.72 -3.24
N SER A 22 -5.74 5.41 -2.96
CA SER A 22 -4.85 4.40 -3.58
C SER A 22 -5.08 4.26 -5.06
N VAL A 23 -6.34 4.21 -5.47
CA VAL A 23 -6.72 4.13 -6.89
C VAL A 23 -6.27 5.38 -7.63
N VAL A 24 -6.48 6.57 -7.05
CA VAL A 24 -6.05 7.85 -7.63
C VAL A 24 -4.52 7.92 -7.73
N CYS A 25 -3.79 7.43 -6.74
CA CYS A 25 -2.33 7.35 -6.78
C CYS A 25 -1.84 6.43 -7.90
N GLY A 26 -2.48 5.26 -8.10
CA GLY A 26 -2.12 4.31 -9.16
C GLY A 26 -2.42 4.80 -10.57
N ALA A 27 -3.47 5.62 -10.74
CA ALA A 27 -3.86 6.21 -12.03
C ALA A 27 -3.13 7.54 -12.35
N SER A 28 -2.25 8.00 -11.48
CA SER A 28 -1.63 9.31 -11.60
C SER A 28 -0.64 9.41 -12.77
N LYS A 29 -0.65 10.56 -13.45
CA LYS A 29 0.23 10.86 -14.60
C LYS A 29 1.19 12.03 -14.35
N SER A 30 1.07 12.70 -13.21
CA SER A 30 1.84 13.89 -12.87
C SER A 30 2.34 13.79 -11.43
N PHE A 31 3.54 14.34 -11.19
CA PHE A 31 4.18 14.35 -9.87
C PHE A 31 3.29 15.01 -8.81
N LEU A 32 2.67 16.15 -9.14
CA LEU A 32 1.78 16.87 -8.21
C LEU A 32 0.59 16.01 -7.79
N MET A 33 0.03 15.23 -8.72
CA MET A 33 -1.11 14.35 -8.47
C MET A 33 -0.75 13.20 -7.52
N ILE A 34 0.47 12.65 -7.63
CA ILE A 34 0.98 11.65 -6.68
C ILE A 34 1.11 12.24 -5.28
N VAL A 35 1.70 13.43 -5.16
CA VAL A 35 1.94 14.07 -3.86
C VAL A 35 0.62 14.34 -3.14
N ILE A 36 -0.37 14.92 -3.84
CA ILE A 36 -1.70 15.18 -3.28
C ILE A 36 -2.36 13.85 -2.87
N SER A 37 -2.35 12.84 -3.74
CA SER A 37 -2.93 11.53 -3.43
C SER A 37 -2.26 10.88 -2.22
N ARG A 38 -0.95 11.04 -2.05
CA ARG A 38 -0.19 10.54 -0.90
C ARG A 38 -0.49 11.29 0.40
N ALA A 39 -0.75 12.60 0.33
CA ALA A 39 -1.21 13.34 1.50
C ALA A 39 -2.57 12.79 1.99
N PHE A 40 -3.52 12.59 1.08
CA PHE A 40 -4.82 11.99 1.42
C PHE A 40 -4.71 10.54 1.89
N GLN A 41 -3.87 9.74 1.22
CA GLN A 41 -3.64 8.36 1.61
C GLN A 41 -2.95 8.26 2.99
N GLY A 42 -2.07 9.19 3.33
CA GLY A 42 -1.44 9.28 4.66
C GLY A 42 -2.47 9.56 5.76
N ILE A 43 -3.40 10.48 5.52
CA ILE A 43 -4.50 10.78 6.45
C ILE A 43 -5.37 9.53 6.69
N GLY A 44 -5.72 8.82 5.62
CA GLY A 44 -6.46 7.56 5.72
C GLY A 44 -5.67 6.47 6.45
N GLY A 45 -4.41 6.27 6.09
CA GLY A 45 -3.55 5.23 6.65
C GLY A 45 -3.26 5.42 8.15
N GLY A 46 -2.94 6.63 8.57
CA GLY A 46 -2.73 6.94 9.99
C GLY A 46 -4.01 6.75 10.83
N SER A 47 -5.16 7.13 10.25
CA SER A 47 -6.47 6.97 10.89
C SER A 47 -6.86 5.49 11.03
N LEU A 48 -6.54 4.63 10.05
CA LEU A 48 -6.78 3.19 10.12
C LEU A 48 -5.97 2.52 11.24
N ILE A 49 -4.70 2.88 11.39
CA ILE A 49 -3.82 2.33 12.43
C ILE A 49 -4.34 2.73 13.82
N SER A 50 -4.68 4.00 14.01
CA SER A 50 -5.23 4.47 15.28
C SER A 50 -6.56 3.78 15.62
N MET A 51 -7.48 3.71 14.66
CA MET A 51 -8.78 3.07 14.87
C MET A 51 -8.66 1.57 15.17
N SER A 52 -7.75 0.86 14.50
CA SER A 52 -7.49 -0.56 14.76
C SER A 52 -7.02 -0.80 16.20
N ASN A 53 -6.14 0.08 16.71
CA ASN A 53 -5.67 0.00 18.09
C ASN A 53 -6.77 0.35 19.11
N ILE A 54 -7.66 1.30 18.79
CA ILE A 54 -8.82 1.66 19.62
C ILE A 54 -9.77 0.47 19.73
N ILE A 55 -10.19 -0.10 18.59
CA ILE A 55 -11.09 -1.28 18.56
C ILE A 55 -10.47 -2.46 19.31
N CYS A 56 -9.18 -2.72 19.13
CA CYS A 56 -8.49 -3.79 19.87
C CYS A 56 -8.49 -3.51 21.38
N SER A 57 -8.23 -2.26 21.79
CA SER A 57 -8.27 -1.87 23.20
C SER A 57 -9.67 -1.99 23.80
N ASP A 58 -10.70 -1.78 23.00
CA ASP A 58 -12.09 -1.89 23.44
C ASP A 58 -12.58 -3.32 23.64
N ILE A 59 -12.10 -4.25 22.82
CA ILE A 59 -12.50 -5.67 22.88
C ILE A 59 -11.68 -6.42 23.94
N VAL A 60 -10.43 -6.00 24.16
CA VAL A 60 -9.46 -6.75 24.97
C VAL A 60 -9.38 -6.21 26.40
N SER A 61 -9.43 -7.11 27.38
CA SER A 61 -9.24 -6.80 28.80
C SER A 61 -7.82 -6.28 29.10
N ILE A 62 -7.70 -5.38 30.08
CA ILE A 62 -6.46 -4.65 30.41
C ILE A 62 -5.23 -5.57 30.57
N LYS A 63 -5.40 -6.76 31.16
CA LYS A 63 -4.30 -7.72 31.36
C LYS A 63 -3.74 -8.30 30.06
N GLN A 64 -4.53 -8.39 29.00
CA GLN A 64 -4.11 -9.00 27.73
C GLN A 64 -3.78 -7.97 26.65
N ARG A 65 -4.16 -6.68 26.83
CA ARG A 65 -3.95 -5.62 25.82
C ARG A 65 -2.52 -5.53 25.30
N GLY A 66 -1.52 -5.68 26.17
CA GLY A 66 -0.10 -5.65 25.76
C GLY A 66 0.26 -6.76 24.76
N THR A 67 -0.23 -7.98 24.98
CA THR A 67 0.04 -9.13 24.09
C THR A 67 -0.66 -8.97 22.74
N TYR A 68 -1.92 -8.52 22.73
CA TYR A 68 -2.66 -8.32 21.48
C TYR A 68 -2.12 -7.14 20.66
N LEU A 69 -1.78 -6.02 21.30
CA LEU A 69 -1.12 -4.91 20.61
C LEU A 69 0.27 -5.31 20.11
N GLY A 70 1.01 -6.13 20.87
CA GLY A 70 2.28 -6.71 20.42
C GLY A 70 2.11 -7.59 19.18
N LEU A 71 1.08 -8.43 19.13
CA LEU A 71 0.71 -9.24 17.96
C LEU A 71 0.32 -8.39 16.74
N LEU A 72 -0.45 -7.32 16.93
CA LEU A 72 -0.79 -6.41 15.83
C LEU A 72 0.46 -5.75 15.24
N ASN A 73 1.37 -5.27 16.10
CA ASN A 73 2.61 -4.63 15.66
C ASN A 73 3.62 -5.64 15.08
N SER A 74 3.63 -6.89 15.53
CA SER A 74 4.48 -7.94 14.94
C SER A 74 4.03 -8.26 13.51
N VAL A 75 2.72 -8.43 13.29
CA VAL A 75 2.16 -8.60 11.94
C VAL A 75 2.46 -7.40 11.06
N PHE A 76 2.31 -6.18 11.59
CA PHE A 76 2.65 -4.96 10.85
C PHE A 76 4.13 -4.92 10.43
N SER A 77 5.04 -5.29 11.34
CA SER A 77 6.48 -5.31 11.08
C SER A 77 6.85 -6.38 10.04
N LEU A 78 6.22 -7.56 10.12
CA LEU A 78 6.38 -8.62 9.11
C LEU A 78 5.87 -8.15 7.74
N ALA A 79 4.71 -7.49 7.69
CA ALA A 79 4.15 -6.95 6.46
C ALA A 79 5.08 -5.89 5.84
N LEU A 80 5.69 -5.02 6.66
CA LEU A 80 6.68 -4.05 6.20
C LEU A 80 7.95 -4.72 5.64
N GLY A 81 8.36 -5.87 6.18
CA GLY A 81 9.49 -6.64 5.65
C GLY A 81 9.16 -7.38 4.35
N ILE A 82 7.98 -7.99 4.27
CA ILE A 82 7.54 -8.79 3.11
C ILE A 82 7.17 -7.90 1.91
N GLY A 83 6.59 -6.71 2.16
CA GLY A 83 6.13 -5.80 1.11
C GLY A 83 7.20 -5.46 0.06
N PRO A 84 8.39 -4.97 0.47
CA PRO A 84 9.48 -4.67 -0.46
C PRO A 84 10.02 -5.90 -1.19
N LEU A 85 10.06 -7.08 -0.54
CA LEU A 85 10.52 -8.31 -1.19
C LEU A 85 9.60 -8.71 -2.34
N VAL A 86 8.28 -8.72 -2.09
CA VAL A 86 7.28 -9.03 -3.12
C VAL A 86 7.32 -7.96 -4.22
N GLY A 87 7.39 -6.68 -3.85
CA GLY A 87 7.49 -5.57 -4.82
C GLY A 87 8.75 -5.64 -5.69
N GLY A 88 9.89 -6.05 -5.11
CA GLY A 88 11.16 -6.24 -5.80
C GLY A 88 11.08 -7.34 -6.85
N ILE A 89 10.56 -8.52 -6.47
CA ILE A 89 10.37 -9.66 -7.39
C ILE A 89 9.47 -9.26 -8.57
N PHE A 90 8.39 -8.51 -8.30
CA PHE A 90 7.52 -8.00 -9.36
C PHE A 90 8.27 -7.05 -10.31
N ASN A 91 9.12 -6.18 -9.79
CA ASN A 91 9.92 -5.26 -10.60
C ASN A 91 10.97 -6.00 -11.44
N ASP A 92 11.63 -7.01 -10.88
CA ASP A 92 12.64 -7.81 -11.58
C ASP A 92 12.03 -8.59 -12.76
N ILE A 93 10.85 -9.19 -12.57
CA ILE A 93 10.13 -9.89 -13.64
C ILE A 93 9.75 -8.92 -14.76
N LEU A 94 9.19 -7.75 -14.41
CA LEU A 94 8.77 -6.75 -15.39
C LEU A 94 9.98 -6.20 -16.17
N SER A 95 11.08 -5.91 -15.47
CA SER A 95 12.34 -5.45 -16.04
C SER A 95 12.93 -6.48 -17.00
N TYR A 96 12.90 -7.77 -16.64
CA TYR A 96 13.36 -8.86 -17.48
C TYR A 96 12.55 -8.97 -18.79
N VAL A 97 11.22 -8.92 -18.71
CA VAL A 97 10.33 -8.96 -19.88
C VAL A 97 10.57 -7.77 -20.82
N LEU A 98 10.67 -6.56 -20.26
CA LEU A 98 10.94 -5.34 -21.03
C LEU A 98 12.32 -5.38 -21.69
N TYR A 99 13.34 -5.82 -20.97
CA TYR A 99 14.70 -5.95 -21.51
C TYR A 99 14.76 -6.93 -22.69
N LYS A 100 14.08 -8.08 -22.57
CA LYS A 100 13.97 -9.06 -23.65
C LYS A 100 13.26 -8.50 -24.88
N TYR A 101 12.16 -7.77 -24.67
CA TYR A 101 11.42 -7.12 -25.77
C TYR A 101 12.25 -6.07 -26.50
N LYS A 102 13.03 -5.26 -25.75
CA LYS A 102 13.90 -4.23 -26.30
C LYS A 102 15.04 -4.83 -27.12
N THR A 103 15.69 -5.88 -26.63
CA THR A 103 16.79 -6.57 -27.32
C THR A 103 16.32 -7.24 -28.62
N ILE A 104 15.15 -7.90 -28.63
CA ILE A 104 14.57 -8.49 -29.84
C ILE A 104 14.28 -7.41 -30.90
N LYS A 105 13.70 -6.27 -30.49
CA LYS A 105 13.38 -5.16 -31.39
C LYS A 105 14.66 -4.56 -31.99
N ILE A 106 15.71 -4.35 -31.18
CA ILE A 106 17.02 -3.85 -31.63
C ILE A 106 17.67 -4.81 -32.62
N LYS A 107 17.64 -6.13 -32.35
CA LYS A 107 18.23 -7.14 -33.24
C LYS A 107 17.51 -7.20 -34.59
N LYS A 108 16.19 -6.98 -34.60
CA LYS A 108 15.36 -6.89 -35.82
C LYS A 108 15.66 -5.61 -36.63
N TYR A 109 15.84 -4.47 -35.97
CA TYR A 109 16.28 -3.23 -36.61
C TYR A 109 17.69 -3.34 -37.21
N SER A 110 18.63 -3.97 -36.51
CA SER A 110 20.00 -4.18 -36.99
C SER A 110 20.06 -5.12 -38.20
N PHE A 111 19.17 -6.11 -38.28
CA PHE A 111 19.08 -7.00 -39.45
C PHE A 111 18.45 -6.31 -40.67
N HIS A 112 17.53 -5.36 -40.46
CA HIS A 112 16.92 -4.61 -41.56
C HIS A 112 17.88 -3.57 -42.17
N ASN A 113 18.79 -3.00 -41.37
CA ASN A 113 19.79 -2.03 -41.82
C ASN A 113 21.08 -2.68 -42.38
N LYS A 114 21.12 -4.01 -42.48
CA LYS A 114 22.25 -4.79 -43.04
C LYS A 114 21.93 -5.43 -44.40
N LYS A 115 20.74 -5.19 -44.95
CA LYS A 115 20.34 -5.47 -46.34
C LYS A 115 20.22 -4.15 -47.07
#